data_AF-A0AAW5EIH3-F1
#
_entry.id   AF-A0AAW5EIH3-F1
#
_cell.length_a   1.000
_cell.length_b   1.000
_cell.length_c   1.000
_cell.angle_alpha   90.00
_cell.angle_beta   90.00
_cell.angle_gamma   90.00
#
_symmetry.space_group_name_H-M   'P 1'
#
loop_
_entity.id
_entity.type
_entity.pdbx_description
1 polymer ?
#
loop_
_entity_poly.entity_id
_entity_poly.type
_entity_poly.pdbx_seq_one_letter_code
_entity_poly.pdbx_strand_id
1 'polypeptide(L)' 'YQDRFGNFKELEAQGFLAVAIQNENDHLNGNLFIEKISFLKRQKFDKEFKKKLKNQKKSK' A
#
# COMPACT_ATOMS: atom_id res chain seq x y z
N TYR A 1 -5.83 -18.49 -2.53
CA TYR A 1 -4.76 -18.28 -1.53
C TYR A 1 -4.72 -19.48 -0.59
N GLN A 2 -3.67 -19.65 0.22
CA GLN A 2 -3.63 -20.69 1.24
C GLN A 2 -3.94 -20.09 2.61
N ASP A 3 -4.69 -20.82 3.43
CA ASP A 3 -4.83 -20.45 4.84
C ASP A 3 -3.55 -20.77 5.62
N ARG A 4 -3.52 -20.38 6.90
CA ARG A 4 -2.37 -20.61 7.81
C ARG A 4 -2.02 -22.09 8.04
N PHE A 5 -2.85 -23.03 7.56
CA PHE A 5 -2.63 -24.47 7.64
C PHE A 5 -2.31 -25.08 6.26
N GLY A 6 -2.14 -24.25 5.22
CA GLY A 6 -1.79 -24.68 3.87
C GLY A 6 -2.97 -25.12 3.01
N ASN A 7 -4.22 -25.03 3.50
CA ASN A 7 -5.36 -25.43 2.70
C ASN A 7 -5.69 -24.36 1.65
N PHE A 8 -5.93 -24.80 0.42
CA PHE A 8 -6.35 -23.89 -0.66
C PHE A 8 -7.74 -23.31 -0.38
N LYS A 9 -7.85 -22.01 -0.62
CA LYS A 9 -9.08 -21.23 -0.51
C LYS A 9 -9.26 -20.37 -1.76
N GLU A 10 -10.51 -20.28 -2.18
CA GLU A 10 -10.99 -19.35 -3.19
C GLU A 10 -11.88 -18.30 -2.51
N LEU A 11 -11.79 -17.06 -2.98
CA LEU A 11 -12.56 -15.94 -2.46
C LEU A 11 -12.88 -15.02 -3.63
N GLU A 12 -14.16 -14.73 -3.80
CA GLU A 12 -14.60 -13.65 -4.66
C GLU A 12 -14.59 -12.35 -3.86
N ALA A 13 -13.82 -11.36 -4.33
CA ALA A 13 -13.69 -10.08 -3.67
C ALA A 13 -14.22 -8.98 -4.58
N GLN A 14 -15.01 -8.07 -4.00
CA GLN A 14 -15.58 -6.93 -4.71
C GLN A 14 -15.43 -5.65 -3.86
N GLY A 15 -15.54 -4.49 -4.52
CA GLY A 15 -15.46 -3.18 -3.88
C GLY A 15 -14.18 -3.01 -3.05
N PHE A 16 -14.33 -2.61 -1.79
CA PHE A 16 -13.22 -2.33 -0.88
C PHE A 16 -12.32 -3.55 -0.64
N LEU A 17 -12.90 -4.74 -0.50
CA LEU A 17 -12.14 -5.98 -0.27
C LEU A 17 -11.21 -6.31 -1.44
N ALA A 18 -11.70 -6.11 -2.67
CA ALA A 18 -10.90 -6.29 -3.87
C ALA A 18 -9.71 -5.32 -3.92
N VAL A 19 -9.93 -4.06 -3.52
CA VAL A 19 -8.87 -3.04 -3.48
C VAL A 19 -7.82 -3.38 -2.44
N ALA A 20 -8.24 -3.79 -1.23
CA ALA A 20 -7.32 -4.17 -0.16
C ALA A 20 -6.45 -5.37 -0.56
N ILE A 21 -7.04 -6.43 -1.12
CA ILE A 21 -6.30 -7.62 -1.56
C ILE A 21 -5.30 -7.27 -2.66
N GLN A 22 -5.69 -6.40 -3.62
CA GLN A 22 -4.78 -5.93 -4.66
C GLN A 22 -3.61 -5.12 -4.07
N ASN A 23 -3.87 -4.26 -3.08
CA ASN A 23 -2.82 -3.48 -2.41
C ASN A 23 -1.81 -4.38 -1.69
N GLU A 24 -2.28 -5.38 -0.95
CA GLU A 24 -1.38 -6.33 -0.28
C GLU A 24 -0.58 -7.17 -1.28
N ASN A 25 -1.21 -7.60 -2.39
CA ASN A 25 -0.50 -8.29 -3.46
C ASN A 25 0.57 -7.40 -4.13
N ASP A 26 0.29 -6.11 -4.33
CA ASP A 26 1.30 -5.15 -4.84
C ASP A 26 2.49 -5.08 -3.88
N HIS A 27 2.25 -5.03 -2.56
CA HIS A 27 3.31 -5.03 -1.56
C HIS A 27 4.17 -6.29 -1.61
N LEU A 28 3.59 -7.47 -1.84
CA LEU A 28 4.34 -8.72 -2.04
C LEU A 28 5.26 -8.67 -3.26
N ASN A 29 4.87 -7.92 -4.29
CA ASN A 29 5.67 -7.70 -5.49
C ASN A 29 6.68 -6.54 -5.34
N GLY A 30 6.73 -5.88 -4.18
CA GLY A 30 7.58 -4.71 -3.95
C GLY A 30 7.05 -3.41 -4.56
N ASN A 31 5.85 -3.43 -5.11
CA ASN A 31 5.21 -2.26 -5.71
C ASN A 31 4.46 -1.46 -4.64
N LEU A 32 4.46 -0.14 -4.79
CA LEU A 32 3.74 0.76 -3.89
C LEU A 32 2.67 1.52 -4.66
N PHE A 33 1.55 1.84 -4.02
CA PHE A 33 0.45 2.59 -4.66
C PHE A 33 0.92 3.96 -5.23
N ILE A 34 1.97 4.54 -4.64
CA ILE A 34 2.59 5.80 -5.11
C ILE A 34 3.23 5.70 -6.50
N GLU A 35 3.42 4.50 -7.04
CA GLU A 35 3.90 4.28 -8.41
C GLU A 35 2.75 4.37 -9.42
N LYS A 36 1.51 4.12 -8.96
CA LYS A 36 0.30 4.19 -9.78
C LYS A 36 -0.28 5.61 -9.89
N ILE A 37 0.23 6.58 -9.12
CA ILE A 37 -0.18 7.99 -9.20
C ILE A 37 0.69 8.79 -10.17
N SER A 38 0.11 9.84 -10.76
CA SER A 38 0.85 10.72 -11.67
C SER A 38 2.04 11.42 -10.98
N PHE A 39 3.07 11.74 -11.77
CA PHE A 39 4.32 12.35 -11.30
C PHE A 39 4.10 13.58 -10.39
N LEU A 40 3.16 14.46 -10.76
CA LEU A 40 2.80 15.65 -9.97
C LEU A 40 2.27 15.30 -8.57
N LYS A 41 1.43 14.26 -8.46
CA LYS A 41 0.87 13.81 -7.18
C LYS A 41 1.96 13.15 -6.32
N ARG A 42 2.85 12.38 -6.93
CA ARG A 42 4.02 11.78 -6.25
C ARG A 42 4.94 12.86 -5.66
N GLN A 43 5.23 13.92 -6.41
CA GLN A 43 6.08 15.01 -5.93
C GLN A 43 5.46 15.74 -4.72
N LYS A 44 4.14 15.95 -4.73
CA LYS A 44 3.42 16.52 -3.58
C LYS A 44 3.49 15.59 -2.37
N PHE A 45 3.23 14.29 -2.56
CA PHE A 45 3.32 13.28 -1.51
C PHE A 45 4.71 13.23 -0.88
N ASP A 46 5.78 13.20 -1.67
CA ASP A 46 7.15 13.16 -1.17
C ASP A 46 7.50 14.40 -0.32
N LYS A 47 7.02 15.58 -0.72
CA LYS A 47 7.21 16.82 0.03
C LYS A 47 6.50 16.78 1.39
N GLU A 48 5.25 16.32 1.41
CA GLU A 48 4.47 16.17 2.64
C GLU A 48 5.05 15.07 3.55
N PHE A 49 5.47 13.95 2.98
CA PHE A 49 6.08 12.83 3.70
C PHE A 49 7.39 13.23 4.36
N LYS A 50 8.30 13.90 3.63
CA LYS A 50 9.55 14.46 4.19
C LYS A 50 9.27 15.44 5.33
N LYS A 51 8.24 16.28 5.22
CA LYS A 51 7.84 17.21 6.29
C LYS A 51 7.32 16.45 7.52
N LYS A 52 6.47 15.44 7.34
CA LYS A 52 5.97 14.59 8.43
C LYS A 52 7.11 13.87 9.16
N LEU A 53 8.07 13.29 8.43
CA LEU A 53 9.24 12.62 9.02
C LEU A 53 10.09 13.58 9.86
N LYS A 54 10.32 14.80 9.38
CA LYS A 54 11.04 15.84 10.15
C LYS A 54 10.31 16.22 11.42
N ASN A 55 8.98 16.34 11.38
CA ASN A 55 8.18 16.67 12.55
C ASN A 55 8.15 15.53 13.58
N GLN A 56 8.07 14.27 13.15
CA GLN A 56 8.14 13.12 14.06
C GLN A 56 9.50 13.03 14.76
N LYS A 57 10.60 13.35 14.08
CA LYS A 57 11.95 13.38 14.68
C LYS A 57 12.16 14.50 15.69
N LYS A 58 11.38 15.60 15.62
CA LYS A 58 11.44 16.71 16.58
C LYS A 58 10.58 16.49 17.83
N SER A 59 9.67 15.51 17.78
CA SER A 59 8.72 15.20 18.86
C SER A 59 9.12 13.97 19.68
N LYS A 60 10.28 13.37 19.36
CA LYS A 60 11.01 12.40 20.19
C LYS A 60 12.22 13.10 20.78
#